data_AF-A0A8T4PG75-F1
#
_entry.id   AF-A0A8T4PG75-F1
#
_cell.length_a   1.000
_cell.length_b   1.000
_cell.length_c   1.000
_cell.angle_alpha   90.00
_cell.angle_beta   90.00
_cell.angle_gamma   90.00
#
_symmetry.space_group_name_H-M   'P 1'
#
loop_
_entity.id
_entity.type
_entity.pdbx_description
1 polymer ?
#
loop_
_entity_poly.entity_id
_entity_poly.type
_entity_poly.pdbx_seq_one_letter_code
_entity_poly.pdbx_strand_id
1 'polypeptide(L)'
;MLTLNNQKDKKIMYILGLSRQLGTDSNKLMHMMQQHSSEIKQLYNKKNPHFAVETGDLILLAMQLLLLEGYSVNGILDKCYDRFDKKLNSLLKNG
;
A
#
# COMPACT_ATOMS: atom_id res chain seq x y z
N MET A 1 -22.60 -1.39 -8.26
CA MET A 1 -22.79 -0.24 -7.34
C MET A 1 -22.15 -0.64 -6.02
N LEU A 2 -20.91 -0.22 -5.76
CA LEU A 2 -20.18 -0.66 -4.56
C LEU A 2 -20.72 0.11 -3.35
N THR A 3 -21.50 -0.59 -2.53
CA THR A 3 -21.94 -0.13 -1.20
C THR A 3 -20.73 0.21 -0.35
N LEU A 4 -20.62 1.49 0.01
CA LEU A 4 -19.64 2.09 0.93
C LEU A 4 -19.75 1.46 2.33
N ASN A 5 -19.13 0.31 2.53
CA ASN A 5 -19.22 -0.42 3.80
C ASN A 5 -17.83 -0.66 4.43
N ASN A 6 -17.09 0.41 4.71
CA ASN A 6 -16.10 0.43 5.80
C ASN A 6 -15.71 1.88 6.16
N GLN A 7 -15.63 2.22 7.45
CA GLN A 7 -15.13 3.53 7.92
C GLN A 7 -13.70 3.82 7.41
N LYS A 8 -12.92 2.76 7.19
CA LYS A 8 -11.56 2.83 6.64
C LYS A 8 -11.54 3.28 5.17
N ASP A 9 -12.47 2.81 4.36
CA ASP A 9 -12.57 3.18 2.93
C ASP A 9 -12.92 4.66 2.78
N LYS A 10 -13.80 5.18 3.63
CA LYS A 10 -14.10 6.62 3.68
C LYS A 10 -12.86 7.44 4.05
N LYS A 11 -12.06 6.95 5.00
CA LYS A 11 -10.85 7.65 5.46
C LYS A 11 -9.77 7.71 4.38
N ILE A 12 -9.53 6.62 3.65
CA ILE A 12 -8.53 6.63 2.58
C ILE A 12 -8.96 7.50 1.39
N MET A 13 -10.25 7.49 1.03
CA MET A 13 -10.77 8.38 -0.01
C MET A 13 -10.69 9.84 0.40
N TYR A 14 -10.93 10.17 1.68
CA TYR A 14 -10.73 11.51 2.22
C TYR A 14 -9.26 11.95 2.12
N ILE A 15 -8.32 11.10 2.54
CA ILE A 15 -6.88 11.38 2.44
C ILE A 15 -6.46 11.58 0.98
N LEU A 16 -6.93 10.71 0.07
CA LEU A 16 -6.67 10.88 -1.37
C LEU A 16 -7.22 12.21 -1.90
N GLY A 17 -8.38 12.65 -1.41
CA GLY A 17 -8.94 13.96 -1.70
C GLY A 17 -8.02 15.10 -1.30
N LEU A 18 -7.46 15.06 -0.08
CA LEU A 18 -6.46 16.03 0.39
C LEU A 18 -5.19 15.99 -0.46
N SER A 19 -4.67 14.80 -0.77
CA SER A 19 -3.48 14.62 -1.60
C SER A 19 -3.67 15.28 -2.99
N ARG A 20 -4.84 15.13 -3.59
CA ARG A 20 -5.20 15.78 -4.87
C ARG A 20 -5.29 17.30 -4.76
N GLN A 21 -5.87 17.83 -3.68
CA GLN A 21 -5.93 19.28 -3.44
C GLN A 21 -4.53 19.90 -3.30
N LEU A 22 -3.56 19.12 -2.79
CA LEU A 22 -2.15 19.52 -2.70
C LEU A 22 -1.35 19.30 -4.00
N GLY A 23 -2.02 18.95 -5.10
CA GLY A 23 -1.37 18.69 -6.39
C GLY A 23 -0.45 17.48 -6.39
N THR A 24 -0.73 16.49 -5.53
CA THR A 24 0.07 15.25 -5.47
C THR A 24 -0.26 14.36 -6.67
N ASP A 25 0.73 14.13 -7.52
CA ASP A 25 0.66 13.21 -8.65
C ASP A 25 1.29 11.85 -8.31
N SER A 26 1.24 10.92 -9.26
CA SER A 26 1.79 9.58 -9.11
C SER A 26 3.31 9.59 -8.89
N ASN A 27 4.03 10.55 -9.47
CA ASN A 27 5.48 10.69 -9.27
C ASN A 27 5.82 11.07 -7.82
N LYS A 28 5.09 12.02 -7.25
CA LYS A 28 5.26 12.44 -5.85
C LYS A 28 4.92 11.31 -4.89
N LEU A 29 3.84 10.55 -5.15
CA LEU A 29 3.52 9.36 -4.37
C LEU A 29 4.64 8.32 -4.44
N MET A 30 5.14 8.01 -5.64
CA MET A 30 6.26 7.07 -5.80
C MET A 30 7.52 7.52 -5.07
N HIS A 31 7.83 8.82 -5.09
CA HIS A 31 8.96 9.38 -4.34
C HIS A 31 8.78 9.17 -2.83
N MET A 32 7.61 9.49 -2.28
CA MET A 32 7.32 9.27 -0.85
C MET A 32 7.41 7.77 -0.49
N MET A 33 6.86 6.89 -1.33
CA MET A 33 6.97 5.43 -1.13
C MET A 33 8.43 4.96 -1.07
N GLN A 34 9.31 5.53 -1.91
CA GLN A 34 10.73 5.22 -1.91
C GLN A 34 11.41 5.67 -0.60
N GLN A 35 11.04 6.84 -0.07
CA GLN A 35 11.55 7.35 1.21
C GLN A 35 11.17 6.41 2.36
N HIS A 36 9.88 6.07 2.50
CA HIS A 36 9.41 5.12 3.51
C HIS A 36 10.07 3.75 3.37
N SER A 37 10.24 3.23 2.15
CA SER A 37 10.94 1.96 1.94
C SER A 37 12.40 1.98 2.44
N SER A 38 13.10 3.11 2.30
CA SER A 38 14.46 3.28 2.81
C SER A 38 14.46 3.32 4.35
N GLU A 39 13.54 4.07 4.93
CA GLU A 39 13.41 4.23 6.38
C GLU A 39 13.03 2.94 7.09
N ILE A 40 12.09 2.17 6.53
CA ILE A 40 11.72 0.83 7.03
C ILE A 40 12.97 -0.04 7.20
N LYS A 41 13.83 -0.11 6.16
CA LYS A 41 15.06 -0.90 6.21
C LYS A 41 16.00 -0.42 7.31
N GLN A 42 16.18 0.90 7.43
CA GLN A 42 17.05 1.48 8.45
C GLN A 42 16.55 1.22 9.88
N LEU A 43 15.25 1.43 10.12
CA LEU A 43 14.61 1.26 11.43
C LEU A 43 14.56 -0.22 11.84
N TYR A 44 14.24 -1.11 10.90
CA TYR A 44 14.23 -2.55 11.14
C TYR A 44 15.61 -3.07 11.55
N ASN A 45 16.68 -2.64 10.85
CA ASN A 45 18.06 -3.01 11.20
C ASN A 45 18.48 -2.49 12.59
N LYS A 46 17.92 -1.37 13.02
CA LYS A 46 18.13 -0.79 14.37
C LYS A 46 17.23 -1.43 15.43
N LYS A 47 16.39 -2.41 15.08
CA LYS A 47 15.33 -2.98 15.93
C LYS A 47 14.40 -1.92 16.52
N ASN A 48 14.25 -0.79 15.83
CA ASN A 48 13.38 0.30 16.27
C ASN A 48 11.94 0.00 15.83
N PRO A 49 10.96 -0.14 16.75
CA PRO A 49 9.59 -0.53 16.43
C PRO A 49 8.86 0.44 15.50
N HIS A 50 9.37 1.66 15.32
CA HIS A 50 8.82 2.63 14.37
C HIS A 50 8.79 2.13 12.92
N PHE A 51 9.61 1.12 12.56
CA PHE A 51 9.54 0.49 11.23
C PHE A 51 8.11 0.02 10.87
N ALA A 52 7.31 -0.36 11.88
CA ALA A 52 5.93 -0.80 11.67
C ALA A 52 5.01 0.34 11.25
N VAL A 53 5.23 1.55 11.77
CA VAL A 53 4.47 2.76 11.39
C VAL A 53 4.82 3.14 9.95
N GLU A 54 6.10 3.20 9.61
CA GLU A 54 6.57 3.46 8.24
C GLU A 54 6.04 2.44 7.23
N THR A 55 5.94 1.17 7.65
CA THR A 55 5.32 0.12 6.83
C THR A 55 3.83 0.37 6.61
N GLY A 56 3.11 0.84 7.64
CA GLY A 56 1.71 1.25 7.54
C GLY A 56 1.52 2.43 6.58
N ASP A 57 2.39 3.43 6.63
CA ASP A 57 2.35 4.58 5.74
C ASP A 57 2.62 4.18 4.29
N LEU A 58 3.59 3.28 4.06
CA LEU A 58 3.85 2.71 2.74
C LEU A 58 2.62 1.97 2.17
N ILE A 59 1.90 1.21 3.00
CA ILE A 59 0.65 0.54 2.59
C ILE A 59 -0.40 1.57 2.17
N LEU A 60 -0.59 2.64 2.94
CA LEU A 60 -1.56 3.69 2.62
C LEU A 60 -1.19 4.44 1.32
N LEU A 61 0.10 4.71 1.09
CA LEU A 61 0.57 5.33 -0.15
C LEU A 61 0.37 4.41 -1.36
N ALA A 62 0.65 3.11 -1.22
CA ALA A 62 0.41 2.14 -2.28
C ALA A 62 -1.08 2.05 -2.65
N MET A 63 -1.97 2.06 -1.65
CA MET A 63 -3.41 2.09 -1.88
C MET A 63 -3.86 3.40 -2.54
N GLN A 64 -3.31 4.55 -2.13
CA GLN A 64 -3.57 5.84 -2.78
C GLN A 64 -3.15 5.82 -4.26
N LEU A 65 -1.97 5.27 -4.57
CA LEU A 65 -1.49 5.13 -5.95
C LEU A 65 -2.45 4.29 -6.79
N LEU A 66 -2.89 3.14 -6.28
CA LEU A 66 -3.86 2.29 -6.98
C LEU A 66 -5.15 3.05 -7.30
N LEU A 67 -5.70 3.77 -6.31
CA LEU A 67 -6.93 4.55 -6.46
C LEU A 67 -6.75 5.74 -7.41
N LEU A 68 -5.57 6.39 -7.37
CA LEU A 68 -5.24 7.50 -8.27
C LEU A 68 -5.22 7.04 -9.73
N GLU A 69 -4.67 5.85 -9.99
CA GLU A 69 -4.59 5.21 -11.30
C GLU A 69 -5.88 4.46 -11.69
N GLY A 70 -6.96 4.58 -10.92
CA GLY A 70 -8.27 4.02 -11.25
C GLY A 70 -8.44 2.52 -10.96
N TYR A 71 -7.53 1.91 -10.20
CA TYR A 71 -7.65 0.52 -9.79
C TYR A 71 -8.48 0.35 -8.51
N SER A 72 -9.17 -0.79 -8.41
CA SER A 72 -9.80 -1.23 -7.16
C SER A 72 -8.76 -1.87 -6.24
N VAL A 73 -8.62 -1.36 -5.00
CA VAL A 73 -7.69 -1.92 -4.01
C VAL A 73 -8.01 -3.40 -3.74
N ASN A 74 -9.27 -3.72 -3.42
CA ASN A 74 -9.68 -5.10 -3.14
C ASN A 74 -9.44 -6.02 -4.35
N GLY A 75 -9.81 -5.56 -5.55
CA GLY A 75 -9.59 -6.35 -6.76
C GLY A 75 -8.12 -6.62 -7.08
N ILE A 76 -7.20 -5.75 -6.65
CA ILE A 76 -5.76 -5.99 -6.76
C ILE A 76 -5.27 -6.93 -5.66
N LEU A 77 -5.76 -6.79 -4.42
CA LEU A 77 -5.40 -7.67 -3.31
C LEU A 77 -5.82 -9.12 -3.57
N ASP A 78 -7.02 -9.36 -4.11
CA ASP A 78 -7.50 -10.70 -4.47
C ASP A 78 -6.54 -11.39 -5.45
N LYS A 79 -6.11 -10.67 -6.51
CA LYS A 79 -5.10 -11.17 -7.46
C LYS A 79 -3.76 -11.45 -6.80
N CYS A 80 -3.36 -10.62 -5.84
CA CYS A 80 -2.13 -10.83 -5.08
C CYS A 80 -2.22 -12.09 -4.22
N TYR A 81 -3.33 -12.34 -3.53
CA TYR A 81 -3.53 -13.55 -2.72
C TYR A 81 -3.39 -14.81 -3.56
N ASP A 82 -4.07 -14.90 -4.70
CA ASP A 82 -3.96 -16.03 -5.63
C ASP A 82 -2.52 -16.26 -6.10
N ARG A 83 -1.81 -15.17 -6.40
CA ARG A 83 -0.42 -15.22 -6.86
C ARG A 83 0.52 -15.68 -5.75
N PHE A 84 0.33 -15.20 -4.53
CA PHE A 84 1.14 -15.58 -3.39
C PHE A 84 0.89 -17.04 -2.99
N ASP A 85 -0.35 -17.50 -2.98
CA ASP A 85 -0.68 -18.90 -2.71
C ASP A 85 0.03 -19.84 -3.71
N LYS A 86 -0.10 -19.59 -5.01
CA LYS A 86 0.60 -20.36 -6.05
C LYS A 86 2.11 -20.34 -5.87
N LYS A 87 2.68 -19.17 -5.57
CA LYS A 87 4.13 -19.01 -5.37
C LYS A 87 4.63 -19.80 -4.16
N LEU A 88 3.94 -19.70 -3.03
CA LEU A 88 4.33 -20.40 -1.80
C LEU A 88 4.18 -21.91 -1.96
N ASN A 89 3.09 -22.39 -2.57
CA ASN A 89 2.90 -23.81 -2.88
C ASN A 89 3.98 -24.35 -3.83
N SER A 90 4.43 -23.55 -4.81
CA SER A 90 5.54 -23.94 -5.67
C SER A 90 6.87 -24.02 -4.93
N LEU A 91 7.13 -23.12 -3.99
CA LEU A 91 8.37 -23.14 -3.20
C LEU A 91 8.42 -24.33 -2.25
N LEU A 92 7.30 -24.71 -1.64
CA LEU A 92 7.23 -25.89 -0.78
C LEU A 92 7.42 -27.23 -1.52
N LYS A 93 7.09 -27.28 -2.82
CA LYS A 93 7.31 -28.47 -3.64
C LYS A 93 8.74 -28.59 -4.18
N ASN A 94 9.48 -27.48 -4.20
CA ASN A 94 10.81 -27.36 -4.80
C ASN A 94 11.92 -27.10 -3.76
N GLY A 95 11.60 -27.05 -2.47
CA GLY A 95 12.52 -26.89 -1.36
C GLY A 95 12.47 -28.09 -0.44
#